data_AF-A0A1C5U2M3-F1
#
_entry.id   AF-A0A1C5U2M3-F1
#
_cell.length_a   1.000
_cell.length_b   1.000
_cell.length_c   1.000
_cell.angle_alpha   90.00
_cell.angle_beta   90.00
_cell.angle_gamma   90.00
#
_symmetry.space_group_name_H-M   'P 1'
#
loop_
_entity.id
_entity.type
_entity.pdbx_description
1 polymer ?
#
loop_
_entity_poly.entity_id
_entity_poly.type
_entity_poly.pdbx_seq_one_letter_code
_entity_poly.pdbx_strand_id
1 'polypeptide(L)'
;MSELDVIQGFLQRSRTMFKNRNNTNIPIANEAVKKLADKFGYTYIDVNNGLTDANGNLKEEYTIEGVHMYANAYRCVLENLKKYL
;
A
#
# COMPACT_ATOMS: atom_id res chain seq x y z
N MET A 1 -34.50 2.82 -1.97
CA MET A 1 -33.30 2.00 -1.72
C MET A 1 -33.13 1.92 -0.22
N SER A 2 -33.04 0.71 0.35
CA SER A 2 -32.95 0.56 1.81
C SER A 2 -31.52 0.83 2.30
N GLU A 3 -31.38 1.19 3.57
CA GLU A 3 -30.08 1.39 4.23
C GLU A 3 -29.20 0.12 4.14
N LEU A 4 -29.82 -1.06 4.20
CA LEU A 4 -29.16 -2.36 4.00
C LEU A 4 -28.57 -2.53 2.61
N ASP A 5 -29.27 -2.07 1.56
CA ASP A 5 -28.78 -2.17 0.17
C ASP A 5 -27.53 -1.30 -0.05
N VAL A 6 -27.50 -0.12 0.56
CA VAL A 6 -26.36 0.81 0.48
C VAL A 6 -25.13 0.19 1.16
N ILE A 7 -25.30 -0.39 2.35
CA ILE A 7 -24.22 -1.04 3.10
C ILE A 7 -23.68 -2.26 2.32
N GLN A 8 -24.56 -3.10 1.78
CA GLN A 8 -24.14 -4.28 0.99
C GLN A 8 -23.40 -3.87 -0.29
N GLY A 9 -23.87 -2.84 -0.99
CA GLY A 9 -23.19 -2.31 -2.18
C GLY A 9 -21.78 -1.79 -1.88
N PHE A 10 -21.59 -1.11 -0.75
CA PHE A 10 -20.27 -0.65 -0.30
C PHE A 10 -19.34 -1.81 0.06
N LEU A 11 -19.82 -2.80 0.83
CA LEU A 11 -19.04 -3.98 1.22
C LEU A 11 -18.63 -4.82 0.00
N GLN A 12 -19.52 -4.98 -0.98
CA GLN A 12 -19.21 -5.69 -2.21
C GLN A 12 -18.10 -5.00 -3.01
N ARG A 13 -18.20 -3.68 -3.20
CA ARG A 13 -17.17 -2.89 -3.87
C ARG A 13 -15.82 -2.99 -3.18
N SER A 14 -15.79 -2.87 -1.86
CA SER A 14 -14.56 -2.99 -1.06
C SER A 14 -13.92 -4.37 -1.22
N ARG A 15 -14.71 -5.45 -1.15
CA ARG A 15 -14.22 -6.82 -1.38
C ARG A 15 -13.61 -7.01 -2.77
N THR A 16 -14.23 -6.45 -3.80
CA THR A 16 -13.67 -6.52 -5.17
C THR A 16 -12.37 -5.72 -5.30
N MET A 17 -12.29 -4.54 -4.68
CA MET A 17 -11.11 -3.66 -4.74
C MET A 17 -9.87 -4.31 -4.10
N PHE A 18 -10.02 -4.96 -2.94
CA PHE A 18 -8.91 -5.58 -2.19
C PHE A 18 -8.64 -7.04 -2.56
N LYS A 19 -9.39 -7.61 -3.51
CA LYS A 19 -9.15 -8.97 -4.02
C LYS A 19 -7.69 -9.18 -4.43
N ASN A 20 -7.10 -8.19 -5.10
CA ASN A 20 -5.72 -8.25 -5.58
C ASN A 20 -4.78 -7.27 -4.87
N ARG A 21 -5.31 -6.24 -4.19
CA ARG A 21 -4.54 -5.20 -3.50
C ARG A 21 -4.47 -5.52 -2.01
N ASN A 22 -3.58 -6.43 -1.65
CA ASN A 22 -3.45 -6.93 -0.29
C ASN A 22 -1.98 -7.21 0.05
N ASN A 23 -1.69 -7.44 1.34
CA ASN A 23 -0.33 -7.55 1.84
C ASN A 23 0.41 -8.82 1.37
N THR A 24 -0.31 -9.80 0.81
CA THR A 24 0.29 -10.96 0.13
C THR A 24 0.77 -10.59 -1.28
N ASN A 25 -0.03 -9.84 -2.02
CA ASN A 25 0.20 -9.56 -3.44
C ASN A 25 1.08 -8.32 -3.68
N ILE A 26 1.07 -7.34 -2.77
CA ILE A 26 1.88 -6.12 -2.91
C ILE A 26 3.38 -6.44 -3.02
N PRO A 27 3.98 -7.30 -2.17
CA PRO A 27 5.39 -7.69 -2.33
C PRO A 27 5.70 -8.35 -3.67
N ILE A 28 4.78 -9.18 -4.18
CA ILE A 28 4.93 -9.84 -5.49
C ILE A 28 4.93 -8.78 -6.61
N ALA A 29 4.03 -7.80 -6.54
CA ALA A 29 3.98 -6.70 -7.48
C ALA A 29 5.25 -5.81 -7.41
N ASN A 30 5.73 -5.51 -6.21
CA ASN A 30 6.96 -4.73 -5.99
C ASN A 30 8.17 -5.42 -6.64
N GLU A 31 8.33 -6.74 -6.47
CA GLU A 31 9.39 -7.50 -7.12
C GLU A 31 9.27 -7.52 -8.65
N ALA A 32 8.04 -7.57 -9.18
CA ALA A 32 7.82 -7.47 -10.63
C ALA A 32 8.20 -6.08 -11.17
N VAL A 33 7.85 -5.01 -10.45
CA VAL A 33 8.23 -3.62 -10.80
C VAL A 33 9.74 -3.44 -10.72
N LYS A 34 10.40 -4.02 -9.72
CA LYS A 34 11.87 -3.99 -9.59
C LYS A 34 12.56 -4.63 -10.80
N LYS A 35 12.15 -5.84 -11.17
CA LYS A 35 12.66 -6.54 -12.38
C LYS A 35 12.41 -5.72 -13.66
N LEU A 36 11.27 -5.03 -13.73
CA LEU A 36 10.94 -4.17 -14.86
C LEU A 36 11.87 -2.95 -14.91
N ALA A 37 12.12 -2.30 -13.77
CA ALA A 37 13.06 -1.18 -13.69
C ALA A 37 14.47 -1.61 -14.14
N ASP A 38 14.96 -2.74 -13.63
CA ASP A 38 16.27 -3.30 -13.99
C ASP A 38 16.36 -3.57 -15.50
N LYS A 39 15.31 -4.13 -16.11
CA LYS A 39 15.25 -4.41 -17.56
C LYS A 39 15.45 -3.16 -18.42
N PHE A 40 14.99 -2.00 -17.94
CA PHE A 40 15.09 -0.74 -18.66
C PHE A 40 16.24 0.16 -18.17
N GLY A 41 17.08 -0.33 -17.27
CA GLY A 41 18.20 0.44 -16.71
C GLY A 41 17.76 1.54 -15.74
N TYR A 42 16.58 1.43 -15.15
CA TYR A 42 16.09 2.33 -14.11
C TYR A 42 16.35 1.77 -12.71
N THR A 43 16.43 2.67 -11.73
CA THR A 43 16.52 2.30 -10.32
C THR A 43 15.12 2.15 -9.72
N TYR A 44 14.81 0.97 -9.20
CA TYR A 44 13.67 0.78 -8.31
C TYR A 44 13.99 1.33 -6.92
N ILE A 45 13.10 2.16 -6.38
CA ILE A 45 13.24 2.77 -5.05
C ILE A 45 12.16 2.20 -4.14
N ASP A 46 12.57 1.46 -3.10
CA ASP A 46 11.68 1.02 -2.03
C ASP A 46 11.68 2.05 -0.89
N VAL A 47 10.50 2.63 -0.63
CA VAL A 47 10.27 3.62 0.43
C VAL A 47 9.45 3.08 1.59
N ASN A 48 9.20 1.76 1.65
CA ASN A 48 8.30 1.16 2.64
C ASN A 48 8.93 0.93 4.01
N ASN A 49 10.25 1.12 4.14
CA ASN A 49 10.94 0.86 5.40
C ASN A 49 10.31 1.65 6.56
N GLY A 50 9.90 0.93 7.62
CA GLY A 50 9.27 1.48 8.81
C GLY A 50 7.76 1.68 8.74
N LEU A 51 7.11 1.45 7.59
CA LEU A 51 5.66 1.57 7.43
C LEU A 51 4.88 0.35 7.93
N THR A 52 5.45 -0.84 7.85
CA THR A 52 4.76 -2.08 8.19
C THR A 52 5.06 -2.57 9.60
N ASP A 53 4.12 -3.30 10.18
CA ASP A 53 4.28 -4.09 11.40
C ASP A 53 5.08 -5.39 11.13
N ALA A 54 5.22 -6.24 12.14
CA ALA A 54 5.91 -7.53 12.04
C ALA A 54 5.21 -8.55 11.12
N ASN A 55 3.93 -8.33 10.83
CA ASN A 55 3.12 -9.19 9.97
C ASN A 55 3.06 -8.67 8.52
N GLY A 56 3.74 -7.55 8.22
CA GLY A 56 3.73 -6.93 6.89
C GLY A 56 2.49 -6.08 6.60
N ASN A 57 1.68 -5.76 7.61
CA ASN A 57 0.55 -4.85 7.47
C ASN A 57 1.00 -3.40 7.68
N LEU A 58 0.34 -2.43 7.03
CA LEU A 58 0.49 -1.03 7.40
C LEU A 58 0.17 -0.86 8.89
N LYS A 59 1.06 -0.22 9.63
CA LYS A 59 0.88 0.04 11.06
C LYS A 59 -0.44 0.76 11.34
N GLU A 60 -1.16 0.33 12.36
CA GLU A 60 -2.48 0.85 12.70
C GLU A 60 -2.44 2.36 13.00
N GLU A 61 -1.38 2.84 13.66
CA GLU A 61 -1.20 4.26 13.97
C GLU A 61 -0.94 5.15 12.74
N TYR A 62 -0.84 4.57 11.54
CA TYR A 62 -0.56 5.27 10.29
C TYR A 62 -1.77 5.43 9.37
N THR A 63 -2.95 4.91 9.71
CA THR A 63 -4.13 4.94 8.82
C THR A 63 -5.44 4.85 9.63
N ILE A 64 -6.57 5.26 9.04
CA ILE A 64 -7.91 4.98 9.62
C ILE A 64 -8.57 3.78 8.93
N GLU A 65 -8.25 3.53 7.67
CA GLU A 65 -8.95 2.56 6.82
C GLU A 65 -8.04 1.49 6.20
N GLY A 66 -6.75 1.49 6.53
CA GLY A 66 -5.80 0.48 6.06
C GLY A 66 -5.15 0.78 4.71
N VAL A 67 -5.37 1.96 4.14
CA VAL A 67 -4.90 2.31 2.78
C VAL A 67 -4.19 3.65 2.73
N HIS A 68 -4.89 4.77 2.99
CA HIS A 68 -4.25 6.07 2.99
C HIS A 68 -3.55 6.31 4.32
N MET A 69 -2.41 7.00 4.23
CA MET A 69 -1.54 7.22 5.36
C MET A 69 -1.77 8.61 5.97
N TYR A 70 -1.60 8.72 7.28
CA TYR A 70 -1.47 10.01 7.95
C TYR A 70 -0.10 10.65 7.68
N ALA A 71 0.05 11.92 8.08
CA ALA A 71 1.26 12.70 7.87
C ALA A 71 2.54 12.05 8.49
N ASN A 72 2.40 11.39 9.63
CA ASN A 72 3.51 10.69 10.29
C ASN A 72 4.09 9.55 9.42
N ALA A 73 3.25 8.78 8.72
CA ALA A 73 3.70 7.76 7.78
C ALA A 73 4.26 8.33 6.48
N TYR A 74 3.64 9.38 5.92
CA TYR A 74 4.21 10.07 4.76
C TYR A 74 5.59 10.67 5.04
N ARG A 75 5.87 11.07 6.28
CA ARG A 75 7.23 11.46 6.70
C ARG A 75 8.22 10.29 6.55
N CYS A 76 7.85 9.06 6.92
CA CYS A 76 8.72 7.89 6.70
C CYS A 76 9.05 7.69 5.21
N VAL A 77 8.03 7.80 4.34
CA VAL A 77 8.22 7.74 2.89
C VAL A 77 9.20 8.81 2.40
N LEU A 78 9.01 10.06 2.84
CA LEU A 78 9.88 11.18 2.46
C LEU A 78 11.33 10.96 2.91
N GLU A 79 11.55 10.54 4.16
CA GLU A 79 12.91 10.28 4.66
C GLU A 79 13.59 9.12 3.93
N ASN A 80 12.84 8.09 3.53
CA ASN A 80 13.38 7.00 2.72
C ASN A 80 13.72 7.46 1.29
N LEU A 81 12.91 8.36 0.70
CA LEU A 81 13.10 8.88 -0.65
C LEU A 81 14.26 9.88 -0.77
N LYS A 82 14.52 10.70 0.26
CA LYS A 82 15.54 11.77 0.25
C LYS A 82 16.94 11.33 -0.18
N LYS A 83 17.28 10.06 -0.03
CA LYS A 83 18.58 9.49 -0.43
C LYS A 83 18.80 9.47 -1.95
N TYR A 84 17.75 9.73 -2.72
CA TYR A 84 17.72 9.63 -4.18
C TYR A 84 17.37 10.96 -4.88
N LEU A 85 17.20 12.05 -4.12
CA LEU A 85 16.96 13.41 -4.62
C LEU A 85 18.26 14.21 -4.63
#